data_AF-A0A699X1T5-F1
#
_entry.id   AF-A0A699X1T5-F1
#
_cell.length_a   1.000
_cell.length_b   1.000
_cell.length_c   1.000
_cell.angle_alpha   90.00
_cell.angle_beta   90.00
_cell.angle_gamma   90.00
#
_symmetry.space_group_name_H-M   'P 1'
#
loop_
_entity.id
_entity.type
_entity.pdbx_description
1 polymer ?
#
loop_
_entity_poly.entity_id
_entity_poly.type
_entity_poly.pdbx_seq_one_letter_code
_entity_poly.pdbx_strand_id
1 'polypeptide(L)' 'MKGARHFLWRYHYVREQVETGEINLIKVHTDDNLADSFTKALLRGMVIDHATGNGLQLASSFMHTCD' A
#
# COMPACT_ATOMS: atom_id res chain seq x y z
N MET A 1 -5.67 30.45 -6.18
CA MET A 1 -5.31 29.23 -5.42
C MET A 1 -5.47 27.98 -6.30
N LYS A 2 -4.43 27.59 -7.05
CA LYS A 2 -4.41 26.36 -7.86
C LYS A 2 -4.06 25.17 -6.94
N GLY A 3 -5.02 24.64 -6.18
CA GLY A 3 -4.76 23.49 -5.30
C GLY A 3 -5.87 23.21 -4.28
N ALA A 4 -6.52 24.26 -3.77
CA ALA A 4 -7.60 24.13 -2.79
C ALA A 4 -8.82 23.35 -3.33
N ARG A 5 -9.14 23.53 -4.63
CA ARG A 5 -10.23 22.80 -5.30
C ARG A 5 -9.97 21.30 -5.37
N HIS A 6 -8.72 20.89 -5.56
CA HIS A 6 -8.33 19.48 -5.71
C HIS A 6 -8.42 18.74 -4.36
N PHE A 7 -8.01 19.42 -3.28
CA PHE A 7 -8.15 18.90 -1.92
C PHE A 7 -9.62 18.72 -1.53
N LEU A 8 -10.44 19.74 -1.77
CA LEU A 8 -11.87 19.68 -1.45
C LEU A 8 -12.55 18.50 -2.16
N TRP A 9 -12.31 18.32 -3.46
CA TRP A 9 -13.01 17.29 -4.22
C TRP A 9 -12.66 15.86 -3.77
N ARG A 10 -11.36 15.57 -3.56
CA ARG A 10 -10.94 14.25 -3.06
C ARG A 10 -11.48 13.98 -1.66
N TYR A 11 -11.48 14.99 -0.80
CA TYR A 11 -12.00 14.85 0.56
C TYR A 11 -13.50 14.58 0.58
N HIS A 12 -14.28 15.39 -0.15
CA HIS A 12 -15.73 15.24 -0.20
C HIS A 12 -16.14 13.92 -0.84
N TYR A 13 -15.45 13.51 -1.92
CA TYR A 13 -15.69 12.22 -2.55
C TYR A 13 -15.44 11.05 -1.58
N VAL A 14 -14.26 10.98 -0.96
CA VAL A 14 -13.95 9.87 -0.04
C VAL A 14 -14.92 9.85 1.15
N ARG A 15 -15.30 11.01 1.69
CA ARG A 15 -16.29 11.07 2.77
C ARG A 15 -17.64 10.51 2.32
N GLU A 16 -18.15 10.93 1.17
CA GLU A 16 -19.41 10.45 0.62
C GLU A 16 -19.37 8.92 0.40
N GLN A 17 -18.29 8.39 -0.18
CA GLN A 17 -18.15 6.94 -0.40
C GLN A 17 -18.04 6.13 0.91
N VAL A 18 -17.52 6.74 1.97
CA VAL A 18 -17.52 6.12 3.31
C VAL A 18 -18.91 6.16 3.92
N GLU A 19 -19.66 7.26 3.75
CA GLU A 19 -21.05 7.39 4.20
C GLU A 19 -22.00 6.43 3.47
N THR A 20 -21.79 6.18 2.18
CA THR A 20 -22.56 5.18 1.41
C THR A 20 -22.15 3.73 1.74
N GLY A 21 -21.04 3.54 2.45
CA GLY A 21 -20.50 2.21 2.79
C GLY A 21 -19.72 1.53 1.66
N GLU A 22 -19.49 2.22 0.54
CA GLU A 22 -18.68 1.73 -0.59
C GLU A 22 -17.19 1.64 -0.22
N ILE A 23 -16.73 2.53 0.68
CA ILE A 23 -15.37 2.51 1.21
C ILE A 23 -15.41 2.27 2.71
N ASN A 24 -14.68 1.25 3.17
CA ASN A 24 -14.42 1.04 4.60
C ASN A 24 -13.05 1.60 4.98
N LEU A 25 -13.00 2.44 6.03
CA LEU A 25 -11.75 2.97 6.56
C LEU A 25 -11.25 2.09 7.70
N ILE A 26 -10.14 1.39 7.47
CA ILE A 26 -9.49 0.53 8.46
C ILE A 26 -8.15 1.15 8.85
N LYS A 27 -7.90 1.26 10.16
CA LYS A 27 -6.60 1.68 10.67
C LYS A 27 -5.68 0.46 10.76
N VAL A 28 -4.58 0.49 10.01
CA VAL A 28 -3.52 -0.53 10.04
C VAL A 28 -2.30 0.05 10.78
N HIS A 29 -1.63 -0.78 11.60
CA HIS A 29 -0.39 -0.37 12.28
C HIS A 29 0.72 -0.12 11.26
N THR A 30 1.70 0.75 11.56
CA THR A 30 2.75 1.14 10.59
C THR A 30 3.54 -0.07 10.10
N ASP A 31 3.89 -0.98 11.01
CA ASP A 31 4.66 -2.18 10.66
C ASP A 31 3.86 -3.19 9.82
N ASP A 32 2.52 -3.13 9.89
CA ASP A 32 1.62 -4.00 9.13
C ASP A 32 1.12 -3.33 7.82
N ASN A 33 1.39 -2.03 7.63
CA ASN A 33 0.90 -1.28 6.49
C ASN A 33 1.80 -1.51 5.27
N LEU A 34 1.48 -2.56 4.52
CA LEU A 34 2.19 -2.93 3.30
C LEU A 34 2.31 -1.79 2.28
N ALA A 35 1.30 -0.90 2.21
CA ALA A 35 1.31 0.24 1.29
C ALA A 35 2.41 1.27 1.63
N ASP A 36 2.88 1.32 2.89
CA ASP A 36 3.94 2.22 3.34
C ASP A 36 5.23 2.03 2.52
N SER A 37 5.51 0.78 2.12
CA SER A 37 6.63 0.41 1.22
C SER A 37 6.66 1.16 -0.09
N PHE A 38 5.50 1.51 -0.64
CA PHE A 38 5.39 2.18 -1.92
C PHE A 38 5.44 3.71 -1.80
N THR A 39 5.36 4.24 -0.58
CA THR A 39 5.32 5.69 -0.32
C THR A 39 6.58 6.21 0.35
N LYS A 40 7.37 5.35 1.00
CA LYS A 40 8.64 5.69 1.63
C LYS A 40 9.82 5.03 0.93
N ALA A 41 10.96 5.70 0.96
CA ALA A 41 12.23 5.08 0.60
C ALA A 41 12.58 4.02 1.65
N LEU A 42 12.52 2.74 1.27
CA LEU A 42 12.82 1.64 2.17
C LEU A 42 14.32 1.59 2.49
N LEU A 43 14.65 1.48 3.78
CA LEU A 43 16.00 1.10 4.23
C LEU A 43 16.28 -0.33 3.75
N ARG A 44 17.52 -0.61 3.32
CA ARG A 44 17.93 -1.91 2.73
C ARG A 44 17.49 -3.13 3.55
N GLY A 45 17.52 -3.04 4.88
CA GLY A 45 17.11 -4.14 5.76
C GLY A 45 15.61 -4.47 5.71
N MET A 46 14.76 -3.49 5.45
CA MET A 46 13.30 -3.64 5.43
C MET A 46 12.75 -4.09 4.08
N VAL A 47 13.58 -4.11 3.03
CA VAL A 47 13.14 -4.46 1.67
C VAL A 47 12.71 -5.92 1.57
N ILE A 48 13.38 -6.84 2.27
CA ILE A 48 13.10 -8.28 2.22
C ILE A 48 11.77 -8.61 2.92
N ASP A 49 11.57 -8.06 4.12
CA ASP A 49 10.35 -8.29 4.90
C ASP A 49 9.11 -7.77 4.15
N HIS A 50 9.22 -6.57 3.57
CA HIS A 50 8.16 -6.00 2.77
C HIS A 50 7.96 -6.70 1.43
N ALA A 51 9.02 -7.15 0.75
CA ALA A 51 8.88 -7.95 -0.47
C ALA A 51 8.08 -9.23 -0.19
N THR A 52 8.39 -9.89 0.93
CA THR A 52 7.67 -11.09 1.38
C THR A 52 6.21 -10.78 1.72
N GLY A 53 5.94 -9.68 2.44
CA GLY A 53 4.58 -9.20 2.71
C GLY A 53 3.79 -8.85 1.43
N ASN A 54 4.47 -8.41 0.37
CA ASN A 54 3.89 -8.15 -0.94
C ASN A 54 3.69 -9.42 -1.80
N GLY A 55 4.05 -10.60 -1.27
CA GLY A 55 4.01 -11.86 -2.02
C GLY A 55 5.09 -11.96 -3.11
N LEU A 56 6.09 -11.08 -3.10
CA LEU A 56 7.24 -11.18 -3.98
C LEU A 56 8.16 -12.29 -3.48
N GLN A 57 8.59 -13.15 -4.39
CA GLN A 57 9.53 -14.22 -4.10
C GLN A 57 10.74 -14.10 -5.01
N LEU A 58 11.89 -14.59 -4.53
CA LEU A 58 13.11 -14.60 -5.31
C LEU A 58 12.96 -15.59 -6.47
N ALA A 59 13.40 -15.23 -7.68
CA ALA A 59 13.22 -16.11 -8.85
C ALA A 59 13.81 -17.52 -8.65
N SER A 60 14.84 -17.65 -7.80
CA SER A 60 15.43 -18.92 -7.42
C SER A 60 14.48 -19.85 -6.67
N SER A 61 13.44 -19.34 -6.00
CA SER A 61 12.43 -20.17 -5.32
C SER A 61 11.56 -20.95 -6.31
N PHE A 62 11.47 -20.51 -7.57
CA PHE A 62 10.75 -21.20 -8.64
C PHE A 62 11.61 -22.20 -9.40
N MET A 63 12.94 -22.20 -9.20
CA MET A 63 13.88 -23.03 -9.96
C MET A 63 14.13 -24.43 -9.34
N HIS A 64 13.10 -25.03 -8.73
CA HIS A 64 13.09 -26.46 -8.39
C HIS A 64 12.10 -27.17 -9.31
N THR A 65 12.53 -27.55 -10.51
CA THR A 65 12.08 -28.72 -11.28
C THR A 65 12.57 -28.58 -12.71
N CYS A 66 13.81 -29.02 -12.97
CA CYS A 66 14.27 -29.44 -14.29
C CYS A 66 15.50 -30.34 -14.03
N ASP A 67 15.25 -31.53 -13.49
CA ASP A 67 16.13 -32.69 -13.68
C ASP A 67 15.57 -33.51 -14.86
#